data_AF-A0AAD6HXB7-F1
#
_entry.id   AF-A0AAD6HXB7-F1
#
_cell.length_a   1.000
_cell.length_b   1.000
_cell.length_c   1.000
_cell.angle_alpha   90.00
_cell.angle_beta   90.00
_cell.angle_gamma   90.00
#
_symmetry.space_group_name_H-M   'P 1'
#
loop_
_entity.id
_entity.type
_entity.pdbx_description
1 polymer ?
#
loop_
_entity_poly.entity_id
_entity_poly.type
_entity_poly.pdbx_seq_one_letter_code
_entity_poly.pdbx_strand_id
1 'polypeptide(L)'
;MAAAYDVPTYLLDRANIQETIVPTMHLFDTRATAETINSVYTPEIHLDYDQLPGFSLEVISYRNTLIDLPQPMGKNLTTHPNRCHVSAYAHGWFYNRDAERFPRLMVRRQGGKWKLELVRCKELEEEGESPWRINKQQVRLSWQDLPTQ
;
A
#
# COMPACT_ATOMS: atom_id res chain seq x y z
N MET A 1 -4.25 -25.71 -17.36
CA MET A 1 -3.58 -24.78 -18.29
C MET A 1 -3.73 -23.38 -17.70
N ALA A 2 -2.64 -22.63 -17.51
CA ALA A 2 -2.76 -21.27 -16.99
C ALA A 2 -3.45 -20.40 -18.06
N ALA A 3 -4.54 -19.73 -17.68
CA ALA A 3 -5.29 -18.88 -18.58
C ALA A 3 -4.38 -17.76 -19.11
N ALA A 4 -4.53 -17.43 -20.40
CA ALA A 4 -3.85 -16.28 -20.98
C ALA A 4 -4.31 -15.00 -20.27
N TYR A 5 -3.38 -14.13 -19.93
CA TYR A 5 -3.68 -12.89 -19.23
C TYR A 5 -4.28 -11.89 -20.22
N ASP A 6 -5.60 -11.78 -20.21
CA ASP A 6 -6.37 -10.94 -21.11
C ASP A 6 -6.58 -9.53 -20.54
N VAL A 7 -7.04 -8.61 -21.39
CA VAL A 7 -7.23 -7.20 -21.01
C VAL A 7 -8.25 -7.02 -19.87
N PRO A 8 -9.41 -7.70 -19.87
CA PRO A 8 -10.36 -7.62 -18.76
C PRO A 8 -9.73 -8.02 -17.42
N THR A 9 -9.00 -9.14 -17.38
CA THR A 9 -8.39 -9.61 -16.13
C THR A 9 -7.26 -8.70 -15.66
N TYR A 10 -6.48 -8.13 -16.58
CA TYR A 10 -5.50 -7.09 -16.25
C TYR A 10 -6.14 -5.86 -15.60
N LEU A 11 -7.25 -5.36 -16.14
CA LEU A 11 -7.94 -4.19 -15.60
C LEU A 11 -8.56 -4.49 -14.23
N LEU A 12 -9.13 -5.69 -14.06
CA LEU A 12 -9.67 -6.17 -12.81
C LEU A 12 -8.58 -6.27 -11.74
N ASP A 13 -7.44 -6.88 -12.05
CA ASP A 13 -6.30 -6.97 -11.13
C ASP A 13 -5.79 -5.61 -10.72
N ARG A 14 -5.65 -4.69 -11.68
CA ARG A 14 -5.22 -3.33 -11.40
C ARG A 14 -6.19 -2.62 -10.45
N ALA A 15 -7.51 -2.81 -10.63
CA ALA A 15 -8.52 -2.24 -9.74
C ALA A 15 -8.43 -2.88 -8.34
N ASN A 16 -8.40 -4.20 -8.24
CA ASN A 16 -8.30 -4.95 -6.99
C ASN A 16 -7.04 -4.58 -6.18
N ILE A 17 -5.90 -4.41 -6.86
CA ILE A 17 -4.66 -3.96 -6.22
C ILE A 17 -4.80 -2.53 -5.68
N GLN A 18 -5.45 -1.62 -6.41
CA GLN A 18 -5.73 -0.27 -5.92
C GLN A 18 -6.66 -0.30 -4.70
N GLU A 19 -7.71 -1.11 -4.75
CA GLU A 19 -8.64 -1.31 -3.63
C GLU A 19 -7.99 -1.95 -2.41
N THR A 20 -6.90 -2.71 -2.58
CA THR A 20 -6.14 -3.26 -1.45
C THR A 20 -5.23 -2.20 -0.81
N ILE A 21 -4.57 -1.38 -1.63
CA ILE A 21 -3.52 -0.45 -1.18
C ILE A 21 -4.09 0.86 -0.64
N VAL A 22 -5.16 1.40 -1.25
CA VAL A 22 -5.71 2.70 -0.85
C VAL A 22 -6.27 2.67 0.58
N PRO A 23 -7.05 1.67 1.00
CA PRO A 23 -7.56 1.59 2.37
C PRO A 23 -6.49 1.36 3.41
N THR A 24 -5.31 0.83 3.05
CA THR A 24 -4.23 0.56 4.01
C THR A 24 -3.89 1.79 4.86
N MET A 25 -3.87 2.98 4.23
CA MET A 25 -3.60 4.23 4.94
C MET A 25 -4.82 4.72 5.73
N HIS A 26 -6.02 4.54 5.18
CA HIS A 26 -7.24 4.92 5.89
C HIS A 26 -7.45 4.11 7.17
N LEU A 27 -7.26 2.79 7.09
CA LEU A 27 -7.39 1.89 8.24
C LEU A 27 -6.30 2.14 9.29
N PHE A 28 -5.11 2.57 8.86
CA PHE A 28 -4.07 3.06 9.76
C PHE A 28 -4.52 4.32 10.51
N ASP A 29 -5.03 5.32 9.77
CA ASP A 29 -5.49 6.60 10.34
C ASP A 29 -6.68 6.41 11.31
N THR A 30 -7.61 5.51 11.01
CA THR A 30 -8.75 5.16 11.88
C THR A 30 -8.39 4.19 13.00
N ARG A 31 -7.13 3.73 13.07
CA ARG A 31 -6.63 2.72 14.03
C ARG A 31 -7.37 1.38 13.95
N ALA A 32 -7.99 1.07 12.82
CA ALA A 32 -8.68 -0.18 12.54
C ALA A 32 -7.67 -1.32 12.25
N THR A 33 -6.86 -1.65 13.26
CA THR A 33 -5.70 -2.55 13.10
C THR A 33 -6.13 -3.97 12.72
N ALA A 34 -7.20 -4.49 13.34
CA ALA A 34 -7.71 -5.83 13.04
C ALA A 34 -8.22 -5.95 11.59
N GLU A 35 -8.94 -4.94 11.11
CA GLU A 35 -9.43 -4.88 9.73
C GLU A 35 -8.28 -4.77 8.74
N THR A 36 -7.25 -3.98 9.07
CA THR A 36 -6.04 -3.87 8.24
C THR A 36 -5.35 -5.23 8.09
N ILE A 37 -5.16 -5.95 9.20
CA ILE A 37 -4.48 -7.25 9.19
C ILE A 37 -5.24 -8.26 8.33
N ASN A 38 -6.56 -8.31 8.44
CA ASN A 38 -7.36 -9.32 7.75
C ASN A 38 -7.61 -9.01 6.27
N SER A 39 -7.80 -7.74 5.92
CA SER A 39 -8.20 -7.33 4.56
C SER A 39 -7.03 -6.94 3.65
N VAL A 40 -5.88 -6.54 4.22
CA VAL A 40 -4.75 -6.00 3.45
C VAL A 40 -3.57 -6.96 3.40
N TYR A 41 -3.24 -7.61 4.51
CA TYR A 41 -2.00 -8.36 4.65
C TYR A 41 -2.18 -9.86 4.43
N THR A 42 -1.10 -10.53 4.03
CA THR A 42 -1.01 -11.99 4.14
C THR A 42 -0.81 -12.40 5.60
N PRO A 43 -1.12 -13.66 5.99
CA PRO A 43 -0.95 -14.13 7.37
C PRO A 43 0.48 -13.95 7.91
N GLU A 44 1.47 -14.09 7.03
CA GLU A 44 2.87 -13.73 7.30
C GLU A 44 3.23 -12.50 6.47
N ILE A 45 3.78 -11.46 7.13
CA ILE A 45 4.18 -10.22 6.47
C ILE A 45 5.59 -9.80 6.88
N HIS A 46 6.36 -9.34 5.89
CA HIS A 46 7.67 -8.72 6.10
C HIS A 46 7.56 -7.19 6.06
N LEU A 47 7.73 -6.57 7.24
CA LEU A 47 7.75 -5.13 7.41
C LEU A 47 9.20 -4.63 7.54
N ASP A 48 9.68 -3.90 6.53
CA ASP A 48 11.00 -3.25 6.52
C ASP A 48 10.82 -1.73 6.64
N TYR A 49 10.99 -1.23 7.86
CA TYR A 49 11.03 0.19 8.17
C TYR A 49 12.47 0.59 8.51
N ASP A 50 13.09 1.38 7.62
CA ASP A 50 14.46 1.89 7.87
C ASP A 50 14.51 2.85 9.05
N GLN A 51 13.43 3.60 9.29
CA GLN A 51 13.29 4.55 10.38
C GLN A 51 11.86 4.53 10.88
N LEU A 52 11.69 4.33 12.19
CA LEU A 52 10.43 4.60 12.86
C LEU A 52 10.28 6.11 12.99
N PRO A 53 9.14 6.70 12.57
CA PRO A 53 8.89 8.11 12.87
C PRO A 53 8.84 8.28 14.38
N GLY A 54 9.66 9.17 14.94
CA GLY A 54 9.63 9.54 16.36
C GLY A 54 8.34 10.28 16.79
N PHE A 55 7.36 10.39 15.89
CA PHE A 55 6.09 11.08 16.07
C PHE A 55 4.94 10.20 15.59
N SER A 56 3.79 10.34 16.24
CA SER A 56 2.54 9.74 15.77
C SER A 56 2.07 10.46 14.50
N LEU A 57 2.05 9.72 13.39
CA LEU A 57 1.41 10.13 12.14
C LEU A 57 -0.11 10.14 12.33
N GLU A 58 -0.79 11.20 11.89
CA GLU A 58 -2.26 11.28 11.95
C GLU A 58 -2.94 11.05 10.61
N VAL A 59 -2.33 11.49 9.49
CA VAL A 59 -2.87 11.23 8.15
C VAL A 59 -1.75 10.89 7.18
N ILE A 60 -1.92 9.78 6.45
CA ILE A 60 -1.03 9.37 5.36
C ILE A 60 -1.85 9.19 4.08
N SER A 61 -1.32 9.66 2.95
CA SER A 61 -1.95 9.44 1.64
C SER A 61 -0.96 8.91 0.61
N TYR A 62 -1.36 7.87 -0.12
CA TYR A 62 -0.65 7.39 -1.29
C TYR A 62 -0.91 8.29 -2.52
N ARG A 63 0.13 8.55 -3.29
CA ARG A 63 0.12 9.23 -4.58
C ARG A 63 1.05 8.49 -5.54
N ASN A 64 0.79 8.67 -6.83
CA ASN A 64 1.66 8.20 -7.92
C ASN A 64 1.97 6.70 -7.82
N THR A 65 0.94 5.89 -7.59
CA THR A 65 1.03 4.44 -7.52
C THR A 65 1.38 3.87 -8.90
N LEU A 66 2.52 3.20 -8.98
CA LEU A 66 2.97 2.44 -10.13
C LEU A 66 2.85 0.95 -9.82
N ILE A 67 2.00 0.26 -10.56
CA ILE A 67 1.76 -1.18 -10.42
C ILE A 67 2.48 -1.88 -11.56
N ASP A 68 3.42 -2.77 -11.22
CA ASP A 68 4.16 -3.59 -12.18
C ASP A 68 3.40 -4.89 -12.45
N LEU A 69 2.50 -4.84 -13.44
CA LEU A 69 1.75 -5.98 -13.95
C LEU A 69 2.17 -6.29 -15.40
N PRO A 70 2.17 -7.58 -15.78
CA PRO A 70 2.44 -7.98 -17.16
C PRO A 70 1.41 -7.35 -18.12
N GLN A 71 1.87 -6.85 -19.27
CA GLN A 71 0.97 -6.24 -20.26
C GLN A 71 0.26 -7.33 -21.08
N PRO A 72 -1.08 -7.35 -21.14
CA PRO A 72 -1.85 -8.41 -21.80
C PRO A 72 -1.64 -8.51 -23.31
N MET A 73 -1.22 -7.41 -23.97
CA MET A 73 -0.90 -7.35 -25.41
C MET A 73 0.60 -7.30 -25.70
N GLY A 74 1.44 -7.76 -24.77
CA GLY A 74 2.89 -7.81 -24.95
C GLY A 74 3.31 -8.79 -26.06
N LYS A 75 4.55 -8.66 -26.54
CA LYS A 75 5.14 -9.59 -27.53
C LYS A 75 5.18 -11.06 -27.07
N ASN A 76 5.05 -11.31 -25.77
CA ASN A 76 5.07 -12.64 -25.18
C ASN A 76 3.70 -12.95 -24.57
N LEU A 77 3.20 -14.16 -24.77
CA LEU A 77 1.99 -14.65 -24.10
C LEU A 77 2.23 -14.59 -22.58
N THR A 78 1.58 -13.64 -21.92
CA THR A 78 1.73 -13.45 -20.48
C THR A 78 0.78 -14.36 -19.72
N THR A 79 1.36 -15.10 -18.78
CA THR A 79 0.63 -15.95 -17.85
C THR A 79 0.00 -15.09 -16.77
N HIS A 80 -1.11 -15.57 -16.21
CA HIS A 80 -1.73 -14.96 -15.05
C HIS A 80 -0.73 -14.72 -13.91
N PRO A 81 -0.52 -13.48 -13.42
CA PRO A 81 0.49 -13.19 -12.41
C PRO A 81 0.04 -13.65 -11.02
N ASN A 82 0.94 -14.33 -10.31
CA ASN A 82 0.75 -14.71 -8.90
C ASN A 82 1.38 -13.70 -7.92
N ARG A 83 2.24 -12.81 -8.42
CA ARG A 83 2.91 -11.76 -7.65
C ARG A 83 3.01 -10.49 -8.47
N CYS A 84 2.96 -9.35 -7.81
CA CYS A 84 3.21 -8.05 -8.43
C CYS A 84 3.96 -7.12 -7.47
N HIS A 85 4.66 -6.16 -8.05
CA HIS A 85 5.37 -5.13 -7.29
C HIS A 85 4.65 -3.81 -7.47
N VAL A 86 4.47 -3.09 -6.37
CA VAL A 86 3.87 -1.75 -6.39
C VAL A 86 4.82 -0.76 -5.75
N SER A 87 5.05 0.34 -6.45
CA SER A 87 5.76 1.49 -5.92
C SER A 87 4.79 2.64 -5.74
N ALA A 88 4.75 3.25 -4.57
CA ALA A 88 3.92 4.41 -4.30
C ALA A 88 4.72 5.50 -3.56
N TYR A 89 4.31 6.74 -3.76
CA TYR A 89 4.78 7.85 -2.94
C TYR A 89 3.74 8.14 -1.87
N ALA A 90 4.21 8.42 -0.65
CA ALA A 90 3.36 8.76 0.47
C ALA A 90 3.66 10.18 0.96
N HIS A 91 2.58 10.82 1.39
CA HIS A 91 2.57 12.14 1.99
C HIS A 91 1.99 12.03 3.38
N GLY A 92 2.75 12.49 4.39
CA GLY A 92 2.35 12.48 5.79
C GLY A 92 2.02 13.89 6.25
N TRP A 93 0.82 14.08 6.81
CA TRP A 93 0.40 15.32 7.45
C TRP A 93 0.33 15.09 8.96
N PHE A 94 1.04 15.93 9.71
CA PHE A 94 1.12 15.83 11.16
C PHE A 94 0.32 16.96 11.76
N TYR A 95 -0.71 16.60 12.52
CA TYR A 95 -1.55 17.54 13.24
C TYR A 95 -1.30 17.42 14.74
N ASN A 96 -1.55 18.50 15.46
CA ASN A 96 -1.74 18.49 16.89
C ASN A 96 -2.97 19.33 17.22
N ARG A 97 -3.61 19.04 18.34
CA ARG A 97 -4.74 19.82 18.83
C ARG A 97 -4.20 21.03 19.58
N ASP A 98 -4.72 22.21 19.28
CA ASP A 98 -4.42 23.40 20.08
C ASP A 98 -5.17 23.39 21.43
N ALA A 99 -5.00 24.44 22.23
CA ALA A 99 -5.64 24.59 23.53
C ALA A 99 -7.19 24.56 23.46
N GLU A 100 -7.75 24.87 22.30
CA GLU A 100 -9.19 24.90 22.03
C GLU A 100 -9.68 23.62 21.30
N ARG A 101 -8.79 22.63 21.14
CA ARG A 101 -9.00 21.34 20.46
C ARG A 101 -9.19 21.43 18.94
N PHE A 102 -8.87 22.54 18.30
CA PHE A 102 -8.87 22.61 16.85
C PHE A 102 -7.61 21.93 16.27
N PRO A 103 -7.72 21.26 15.12
CA PRO A 103 -6.58 20.63 14.47
C PRO A 103 -5.65 21.70 13.90
N ARG A 104 -4.41 21.74 14.38
CA ARG A 104 -3.34 22.59 13.88
C ARG A 104 -2.31 21.75 13.14
N LEU A 105 -2.07 22.07 11.87
CA LEU A 105 -1.01 21.43 11.08
C LEU A 105 0.35 21.80 11.70
N MET A 106 1.07 20.80 12.19
CA MET A 106 2.42 20.97 12.72
C MET A 106 3.46 20.92 11.60
N VAL A 107 3.40 19.86 10.80
CA VAL A 107 4.41 19.57 9.78
C VAL A 107 3.77 18.83 8.62
N ARG A 108 4.26 19.12 7.42
CA ARG A 108 3.98 18.35 6.20
C ARG A 108 5.26 17.68 5.73
N ARG A 109 5.23 16.37 5.54
CA ARG A 109 6.33 15.59 4.97
C ARG A 109 5.90 15.02 3.60
N GLN A 110 6.53 15.47 2.50
CA GLN A 110 6.38 14.96 1.09
C GLN A 110 7.55 14.17 0.44
N GLY A 111 7.42 12.88 0.08
CA GLY A 111 8.57 12.06 -0.34
C GLY A 111 8.78 10.68 0.30
N GLY A 112 7.84 10.15 1.10
CA GLY A 112 7.95 8.78 1.58
C GLY A 112 7.82 7.83 0.41
N LYS A 113 8.75 6.89 0.24
CA LYS A 113 8.70 5.88 -0.83
C LYS A 113 8.30 4.54 -0.24
N TRP A 114 7.24 3.98 -0.80
CA TRP A 114 6.72 2.68 -0.43
C TRP A 114 6.95 1.71 -1.57
N LYS A 115 7.53 0.56 -1.24
CA LYS A 115 7.67 -0.59 -2.13
C LYS A 115 6.92 -1.75 -1.51
N LEU A 116 5.93 -2.25 -2.23
CA LEU A 116 5.05 -3.30 -1.81
C LEU A 116 5.23 -4.51 -2.73
N GLU A 117 5.31 -5.70 -2.16
CA GLU A 117 5.15 -6.96 -2.87
C GLU A 117 3.78 -7.51 -2.52
N LEU A 118 2.94 -7.70 -3.53
CA LEU A 118 1.63 -8.32 -3.37
C LEU A 118 1.66 -9.73 -3.93
N VAL A 119 0.94 -10.61 -3.24
CA VAL A 119 0.75 -12.00 -3.61
C VAL A 119 -0.72 -12.24 -3.84
N ARG A 120 -1.02 -13.04 -4.86
CA ARG A 120 -2.37 -13.52 -5.14
C ARG A 120 -2.69 -14.72 -4.25
N CYS A 121 -3.78 -14.62 -3.52
CA CYS A 121 -4.37 -15.69 -2.72
C CYS A 121 -5.53 -16.32 -3.51
N LYS A 122 -5.41 -17.61 -3.84
CA LYS A 122 -6.43 -18.32 -4.63
C LYS A 122 -7.73 -18.54 -3.88
N GLU A 123 -7.65 -18.76 -2.57
CA GLU A 123 -8.81 -18.98 -1.70
C GLU A 123 -9.78 -17.79 -1.77
N LEU A 124 -9.24 -16.57 -1.68
CA LEU A 124 -10.03 -15.33 -1.79
C LEU A 124 -10.59 -15.10 -3.19
N GLU A 125 -9.88 -15.54 -4.23
CA GLU A 125 -10.36 -15.47 -5.62
C GLU A 125 -11.58 -16.36 -5.83
N GLU A 126 -11.59 -17.55 -5.24
CA GLU A 126 -12.71 -18.50 -5.29
C GLU A 126 -13.92 -18.01 -4.49
N GLU A 127 -13.69 -17.27 -3.41
CA GLU A 127 -14.74 -16.61 -2.61
C GLU A 127 -15.31 -15.35 -3.29
N GLY A 128 -14.69 -14.87 -4.37
CA GLY A 128 -15.08 -13.67 -5.10
C GLY A 128 -14.63 -12.36 -4.45
N GLU A 129 -13.72 -12.43 -3.49
CA GLU A 129 -13.08 -11.26 -2.89
C GLU A 129 -11.86 -10.79 -3.72
N SER A 130 -11.33 -9.60 -3.39
CA SER A 130 -10.07 -9.16 -3.96
C SER A 130 -8.97 -10.17 -3.62
N PRO A 131 -8.30 -10.78 -4.61
CA PRO A 131 -7.37 -11.87 -4.37
C PRO A 131 -5.96 -11.39 -3.97
N TRP A 132 -5.70 -10.08 -4.02
CA TRP A 132 -4.38 -9.53 -3.76
C TRP A 132 -4.20 -9.16 -2.28
N ARG A 133 -3.07 -9.57 -1.70
CA ARG A 133 -2.67 -9.20 -0.33
C ARG A 133 -1.20 -8.82 -0.30
N ILE A 134 -0.85 -7.87 0.57
CA ILE A 134 0.54 -7.40 0.73
C ILE A 134 1.32 -8.42 1.57
N ASN A 135 2.42 -8.94 1.02
CA ASN A 135 3.33 -9.87 1.69
C ASN A 135 4.59 -9.17 2.21
N LYS A 136 5.08 -8.17 1.46
CA LYS A 136 6.25 -7.38 1.88
C LYS A 136 5.95 -5.91 1.72
N GLN A 137 6.29 -5.15 2.76
CA GLN A 137 6.16 -3.71 2.77
C GLN A 137 7.48 -3.10 3.21
N GLN A 138 8.11 -2.38 2.30
CA GLN A 138 9.32 -1.62 2.55
C GLN A 138 9.01 -0.13 2.48
N VAL A 139 9.31 0.57 3.56
CA VAL A 139 9.11 2.02 3.67
C VAL A 139 10.47 2.70 3.79
N ARG A 140 10.71 3.62 2.86
CA ARG A 140 11.90 4.49 2.84
C ARG A 140 11.45 5.92 2.97
N LEU A 141 11.72 6.50 4.13
CA LEU A 141 11.42 7.88 4.43
C LEU A 141 12.60 8.74 3.95
N SER A 142 12.36 9.72 3.08
CA SER A 142 13.41 10.65 2.61
C SER A 142 13.62 11.85 3.54
N TRP A 143 12.88 11.91 4.65
CA TRP A 143 13.03 12.93 5.69
C TRP A 143 14.01 12.44 6.73
N GLN A 144 15.04 13.25 6.96
CA GLN A 144 15.76 13.24 8.22
C GLN A 144 15.17 14.36 9.07
N ASP A 145 14.72 14.03 10.27
CA ASP A 145 14.61 15.04 11.31
C ASP A 145 16.04 15.43 11.72
N LEU A 146 16.37 16.72 11.65
CA LEU A 146 17.60 17.21 12.27
C LEU A 146 17.55 16.82 13.76
N PRO A 147 18.63 16.28 14.34
CA PRO A 147 18.65 16.02 15.77
C PRO A 147 18.36 17.33 16.49
N THR A 148 17.40 17.29 17.41
CA THR A 148 17.13 18.40 18.33
C THR A 148 18.44 18.71 19.07
N GLN A 149 19.00 19.90 18.82
CA GLN A 149 20.11 20.43 19.63
C GLN A 149 19.65 20.73 21.05
#